data_AF-A0A7S4F1G4-F1
#
_entry.id   AF-A0A7S4F1G4-F1
#
_cell.length_a   1.000
_cell.length_b   1.000
_cell.length_c   1.000
_cell.angle_alpha   90.00
_cell.angle_beta   90.00
_cell.angle_gamma   90.00
#
_symmetry.space_group_name_H-M   'P 1'
#
loop_
_entity.id
_entity.type
_entity.pdbx_description
1 polymer ?
#
loop_
_entity_poly.entity_id
_entity_poly.type
_entity_poly.pdbx_seq_one_letter_code
_entity_poly.pdbx_strand_id
1 'polypeptide(L)'
;AIDFNAAAAASAADAGCTPFIQLLRAPHETRAVETSDASLLFSSAWTDADVRAYYADGDDAAVVFQMDRVISGDVLVRCYNLQATSIFSAHELMFRLSFNVDFEVPDVESIAVVRFNKSQLDAIPRGDNRYPADFLVDLCLAPVPVVRVPSSSDAESALVQRGEMG
;
A
#
# COMPACT_ATOMS: atom_id res chain seq x y z
N ALA A 1 25.13 -20.26 36.88
CA ALA A 1 25.31 -19.70 35.53
C ALA A 1 23.92 -19.36 35.02
N ILE A 2 23.68 -18.09 34.68
CA ILE A 2 22.41 -17.68 34.08
C ILE A 2 22.42 -18.19 32.64
N ASP A 3 21.45 -19.02 32.30
CA ASP A 3 21.33 -19.62 30.98
C ASP A 3 20.79 -18.56 29.99
N PHE A 4 21.69 -18.03 29.15
CA PHE A 4 21.35 -17.05 28.12
C PHE A 4 20.58 -17.67 26.94
N ASN A 5 20.41 -19.00 26.88
CA ASN A 5 19.60 -19.64 25.83
C ASN A 5 18.10 -19.63 26.13
N ALA A 6 17.67 -19.32 27.36
CA ALA A 6 16.25 -19.25 27.70
C ALA A 6 15.55 -17.99 27.13
N ALA A 7 16.31 -16.92 26.86
CA ALA A 7 15.75 -15.68 26.31
C ALA A 7 15.49 -15.75 24.79
N ALA A 8 16.14 -16.66 24.07
CA ALA A 8 15.94 -16.85 22.64
C ALA A 8 14.75 -17.77 22.31
N ALA A 9 14.25 -18.53 23.29
CA ALA A 9 13.13 -19.46 23.12
C ALA A 9 11.77 -18.86 23.53
N ALA A 10 11.74 -17.64 24.08
CA ALA A 10 10.56 -17.06 24.70
C ALA A 10 9.69 -16.15 23.80
N SER A 11 10.02 -15.90 22.52
CA SER A 11 9.23 -14.94 21.71
C SER A 11 8.57 -15.49 20.45
N ALA A 12 8.68 -16.80 20.18
CA ALA A 12 8.05 -17.38 18.99
C ALA A 12 6.51 -17.43 19.06
N ALA A 13 5.94 -17.33 20.28
CA ALA A 13 4.51 -17.27 20.52
C ALA A 13 3.96 -15.82 20.63
N ASP A 14 4.85 -14.81 20.75
CA ASP A 14 4.52 -13.38 20.84
C ASP A 14 4.89 -12.63 19.53
N ALA A 15 5.04 -13.37 18.43
CA ALA A 15 5.65 -12.87 17.19
C ALA A 15 4.69 -11.98 16.39
N GLY A 16 4.70 -10.69 16.72
CA GLY A 16 4.06 -9.64 15.94
C GLY A 16 4.86 -9.17 14.71
N CYS A 17 4.37 -8.13 14.05
CA CYS A 17 5.10 -7.39 13.02
C CYS A 17 4.94 -5.88 13.22
N THR A 18 5.89 -5.10 12.71
CA THR A 18 5.87 -3.64 12.70
C THR A 18 5.91 -3.19 11.24
N PRO A 19 4.78 -3.30 10.51
CA PRO A 19 4.76 -3.19 9.08
C PRO A 19 4.73 -1.72 8.63
N PHE A 20 5.42 -1.43 7.53
CA PHE A 20 5.21 -0.21 6.76
C PHE A 20 5.10 -0.55 5.27
N ILE A 21 4.50 0.35 4.51
CA ILE A 21 4.17 0.13 3.11
C ILE A 21 4.72 1.24 2.23
N GLN A 22 5.17 0.85 1.04
CA GLN A 22 5.64 1.74 0.00
C GLN A 22 4.85 1.52 -1.28
N LEU A 23 4.56 2.63 -1.97
CA LEU A 23 3.89 2.67 -3.25
C LEU A 23 4.84 3.27 -4.28
N LEU A 24 5.10 2.56 -5.38
CA LEU A 24 6.02 2.99 -6.41
C LEU A 24 5.36 2.90 -7.80
N ARG A 25 5.78 3.74 -8.75
CA ARG A 25 5.50 3.50 -10.18
C ARG A 25 6.30 2.30 -10.67
N ALA A 26 5.67 1.39 -11.40
CA ALA A 26 6.36 0.31 -12.09
C ALA A 26 6.76 0.73 -13.53
N PRO A 27 7.79 0.10 -14.14
CA PRO A 27 8.65 -0.94 -13.58
C PRO A 27 9.80 -0.34 -12.73
N HIS A 28 9.93 -0.79 -11.49
CA HIS A 28 11.01 -0.36 -10.58
C HIS A 28 12.08 -1.46 -10.34
N GLU A 29 12.15 -2.46 -11.21
CA GLU A 29 13.05 -3.61 -11.02
C GLU A 29 14.46 -3.42 -11.59
N THR A 30 14.76 -2.27 -12.20
CA THR A 30 16.11 -2.02 -12.73
C THR A 30 17.08 -1.66 -11.61
N ARG A 31 18.04 -2.56 -11.37
CA ARG A 31 19.23 -2.47 -10.48
C ARG A 31 20.07 -1.17 -10.59
N ALA A 32 19.70 -0.24 -11.44
CA ALA A 32 20.38 1.04 -11.68
C ALA A 32 19.75 2.23 -10.93
N VAL A 33 18.67 2.02 -10.17
CA VAL A 33 17.97 3.09 -9.45
C VAL A 33 18.20 2.94 -7.94
N GLU A 34 19.47 2.95 -7.52
CA GLU A 34 19.82 3.16 -6.11
C GLU A 34 19.66 4.65 -5.70
N THR A 35 19.11 5.50 -6.58
CA THR A 35 19.14 6.97 -6.43
C THR A 35 17.94 7.75 -6.96
N SER A 36 16.84 7.14 -7.41
CA SER A 36 15.66 7.93 -7.79
C SER A 36 14.51 7.80 -6.79
N ASP A 37 14.40 8.78 -5.91
CA ASP A 37 13.17 9.13 -5.19
C ASP A 37 11.98 9.38 -6.15
N ALA A 38 12.24 9.53 -7.46
CA ALA A 38 11.25 9.85 -8.49
C ALA A 38 10.17 8.78 -8.71
N SER A 39 10.40 7.54 -8.29
CA SER A 39 9.46 6.44 -8.45
C SER A 39 8.57 6.22 -7.22
N LEU A 40 9.01 6.66 -6.05
CA LEU A 40 8.33 6.45 -4.78
C LEU A 40 7.19 7.47 -4.65
N LEU A 41 5.96 6.98 -4.76
CA LEU A 41 4.74 7.78 -4.68
C LEU A 41 4.31 8.01 -3.23
N PHE A 42 4.56 7.02 -2.38
CA PHE A 42 4.15 7.02 -0.98
C PHE A 42 5.00 6.09 -0.13
N SER A 43 5.22 6.47 1.12
CA SER A 43 5.72 5.60 2.17
C SER A 43 4.96 5.92 3.46
N SER A 44 4.37 4.91 4.10
CA SER A 44 3.71 5.11 5.39
C SER A 44 4.69 5.43 6.51
N ALA A 45 5.98 5.16 6.32
CA ALA A 45 7.03 5.52 7.28
C ALA A 45 7.40 7.03 7.27
N TRP A 46 6.94 7.80 6.27
CA TRP A 46 7.21 9.25 6.19
C TRP A 46 6.15 10.11 6.86
N THR A 47 4.94 9.59 6.93
CA THR A 47 3.89 10.23 7.70
C THR A 47 4.25 9.94 9.15
N ASP A 48 4.25 10.92 10.05
CA ASP A 48 4.41 10.74 11.51
C ASP A 48 3.33 9.80 12.13
N ALA A 49 2.62 9.02 11.31
CA ALA A 49 1.79 7.91 11.71
C ALA A 49 2.68 6.87 12.39
N ASP A 50 2.58 6.82 13.71
CA ASP A 50 3.19 5.84 14.59
C ASP A 50 3.26 4.48 13.91
N VAL A 51 4.46 4.08 13.47
CA VAL A 51 4.66 2.74 12.90
C VAL A 51 4.40 1.75 14.03
N ARG A 52 3.18 1.24 14.05
CA ARG A 52 2.63 0.44 15.14
C ARG A 52 3.07 -1.00 15.01
N ALA A 53 3.43 -1.61 16.14
CA ALA A 53 3.58 -3.05 16.26
C ALA A 53 2.19 -3.70 16.39
N TYR A 54 1.98 -4.76 15.61
CA TYR A 54 0.79 -5.60 15.62
C TYR A 54 1.19 -6.96 16.15
N TYR A 55 0.43 -7.50 17.10
CA TYR A 55 0.74 -8.76 17.76
C TYR A 55 -0.22 -9.86 17.29
N ALA A 56 0.26 -11.09 17.20
CA ALA A 56 -0.50 -12.23 16.68
C ALA A 56 -1.71 -12.62 17.55
N ASP A 57 -1.70 -12.23 18.83
CA ASP A 57 -2.75 -12.48 19.84
C ASP A 57 -3.60 -11.24 20.15
N GLY A 58 -3.37 -10.13 19.43
CA GLY A 58 -4.12 -8.89 19.62
C GLY A 58 -5.54 -8.93 19.02
N ASP A 59 -6.39 -8.00 19.44
CA ASP A 59 -7.74 -7.77 18.89
C ASP A 59 -7.73 -7.25 17.43
N ASP A 60 -6.55 -6.92 16.90
CA ASP A 60 -6.40 -6.35 15.57
C ASP A 60 -6.58 -7.43 14.49
N ALA A 61 -7.78 -7.51 13.92
CA ALA A 61 -8.09 -8.44 12.84
C ALA A 61 -7.42 -8.11 11.49
N ALA A 62 -6.94 -6.87 11.31
CA ALA A 62 -6.29 -6.41 10.08
C ALA A 62 -5.37 -5.21 10.34
N VAL A 63 -4.33 -5.09 9.50
CA VAL A 63 -3.46 -3.90 9.41
C VAL A 63 -3.98 -3.02 8.28
N VAL A 64 -4.34 -1.76 8.58
CA VAL A 64 -4.90 -0.83 7.59
C VAL A 64 -3.98 0.36 7.40
N PHE A 65 -3.59 0.62 6.15
CA PHE A 65 -2.82 1.80 5.75
C PHE A 65 -3.71 2.74 4.95
N GLN A 66 -3.93 3.95 5.45
CA GLN A 66 -4.61 5.00 4.69
C GLN A 66 -3.61 5.66 3.74
N MET A 67 -3.90 5.61 2.44
CA MET A 67 -3.06 6.20 1.40
C MET A 67 -3.86 7.24 0.62
N ASP A 68 -3.57 8.52 0.84
CA ASP A 68 -4.21 9.61 0.11
C ASP A 68 -3.35 10.02 -1.08
N ARG A 69 -3.28 9.16 -2.10
CA ARG A 69 -2.48 9.40 -3.31
C ARG A 69 -3.23 9.02 -4.57
N VAL A 70 -3.18 9.93 -5.54
CA VAL A 70 -3.62 9.65 -6.91
C VAL A 70 -2.58 8.80 -7.61
N ILE A 71 -3.01 7.67 -8.14
CA ILE A 71 -2.18 6.71 -8.89
C ILE A 71 -2.79 6.45 -10.27
N SER A 72 -1.96 6.02 -11.22
CA SER A 72 -2.38 5.66 -12.59
C SER A 72 -1.36 4.69 -13.20
N GLY A 73 -1.81 3.85 -14.14
CA GLY A 73 -0.98 2.87 -14.83
C GLY A 73 -0.43 1.78 -13.90
N ASP A 74 0.79 1.32 -14.16
CA ASP A 74 1.42 0.24 -13.40
C ASP A 74 1.97 0.71 -12.05
N VAL A 75 1.58 0.02 -11.00
CA VAL A 75 1.91 0.36 -9.61
C VAL A 75 2.49 -0.85 -8.90
N LEU A 76 3.53 -0.62 -8.11
CA LEU A 76 4.19 -1.61 -7.26
C LEU A 76 3.95 -1.24 -5.80
N VAL A 77 3.41 -2.18 -5.04
CA VAL A 77 3.24 -2.09 -3.60
C VAL A 77 4.27 -3.00 -2.93
N ARG A 78 4.96 -2.48 -1.92
CA ARG A 78 5.89 -3.26 -1.09
C ARG A 78 5.55 -3.08 0.37
N CYS A 79 5.45 -4.17 1.11
CA CYS A 79 5.29 -4.14 2.55
C CYS A 79 6.53 -4.71 3.22
N TYR A 80 6.99 -4.04 4.26
CA TYR A 80 8.20 -4.37 4.99
C TYR A 80 7.91 -4.46 6.48
N ASN A 81 8.61 -5.34 7.19
CA ASN A 81 8.61 -5.42 8.64
C ASN A 81 9.84 -4.68 9.19
N LEU A 82 9.65 -3.68 10.07
CA LEU A 82 10.75 -3.07 10.80
C LEU A 82 11.26 -4.02 11.89
N GLN A 83 12.54 -4.37 11.85
CA GLN A 83 13.16 -5.14 12.91
C GLN A 83 13.66 -4.19 14.00
N ALA A 84 13.07 -4.27 15.19
CA ALA A 84 13.39 -3.41 16.34
C ALA A 84 14.79 -3.65 16.96
N THR A 85 15.59 -4.56 16.40
CA THR A 85 16.77 -5.14 17.07
C THR A 85 18.13 -4.65 16.56
N SER A 86 18.20 -3.70 15.64
CA SER A 86 19.48 -3.21 15.08
C SER A 86 19.60 -1.69 15.05
N ILE A 87 20.77 -1.19 15.44
CA ILE A 87 21.20 0.23 15.42
C ILE A 87 21.15 0.82 14.00
N PHE A 88 21.17 -0.05 12.98
CA PHE A 88 20.80 0.29 11.61
C PHE A 88 19.44 -0.36 11.34
N SER A 89 18.39 0.44 11.17
CA SER A 89 17.00 0.01 10.96
C SER A 89 16.88 -0.99 9.80
N ALA A 90 17.07 -2.27 10.12
CA ALA A 90 16.93 -3.35 9.17
C ALA A 90 15.45 -3.57 8.94
N HIS A 91 15.03 -3.55 7.68
CA HIS A 91 13.68 -3.85 7.29
C HIS A 91 13.69 -5.11 6.43
N GLU A 92 12.77 -6.01 6.73
CA GLU A 92 12.60 -7.25 5.97
C GLU A 92 11.42 -7.09 5.02
N LEU A 93 11.60 -7.39 3.74
CA LEU A 93 10.49 -7.40 2.79
C LEU A 93 9.53 -8.53 3.18
N MET A 94 8.28 -8.17 3.50
CA MET A 94 7.23 -9.13 3.81
C MET A 94 6.63 -9.68 2.52
N PHE A 95 6.09 -8.79 1.70
CA PHE A 95 5.50 -9.12 0.42
C PHE A 95 5.61 -7.95 -0.54
N ARG A 96 5.45 -8.25 -1.82
CA ARG A 96 5.22 -7.24 -2.85
C ARG A 96 4.13 -7.71 -3.80
N LEU A 97 3.47 -6.76 -4.44
CA LEU A 97 2.52 -7.01 -5.52
C LEU A 97 2.59 -5.88 -6.52
N SER A 98 2.36 -6.18 -7.80
CA SER A 98 2.18 -5.17 -8.83
C SER A 98 0.84 -5.35 -9.50
N PHE A 99 0.19 -4.24 -9.82
CA PHE A 99 -1.08 -4.21 -10.52
C PHE A 99 -1.11 -2.99 -11.43
N ASN A 100 -2.04 -2.98 -12.39
CA ASN A 100 -2.28 -1.82 -13.23
C ASN A 100 -3.65 -1.25 -12.92
N VAL A 101 -3.70 0.03 -12.56
CA VAL A 101 -4.92 0.72 -12.11
C VAL A 101 -6.02 0.65 -13.17
N ASP A 102 -5.67 0.69 -14.45
CA ASP A 102 -6.62 0.77 -15.57
C ASP A 102 -7.37 -0.55 -15.81
N PHE A 103 -6.86 -1.68 -15.30
CA PHE A 103 -7.55 -2.98 -15.37
C PHE A 103 -8.41 -3.29 -14.15
N GLU A 104 -8.09 -2.68 -13.00
CA GLU A 104 -8.70 -3.04 -11.71
C GLU A 104 -9.89 -2.14 -11.34
N VAL A 105 -10.03 -0.98 -11.97
CA VAL A 105 -11.14 -0.03 -11.73
C VAL A 105 -12.06 -0.02 -12.96
N PRO A 106 -13.08 -0.90 -13.02
CA PRO A 106 -13.90 -1.07 -14.21
C PRO A 106 -14.84 0.12 -14.47
N ASP A 107 -15.28 0.80 -13.41
CA ASP A 107 -16.22 1.93 -13.48
C ASP A 107 -15.68 3.16 -12.75
N VAL A 108 -15.84 4.33 -13.36
CA VAL A 108 -15.27 5.62 -12.91
C VAL A 108 -15.98 6.18 -11.67
N GLU A 109 -17.04 5.54 -11.18
CA GLU A 109 -17.90 6.07 -10.11
C GLU A 109 -17.94 5.20 -8.84
N SER A 110 -17.36 3.99 -8.86
CA SER A 110 -17.43 3.06 -7.73
C SER A 110 -16.08 2.79 -7.09
N ILE A 111 -16.08 2.60 -5.76
CA ILE A 111 -14.91 2.07 -5.04
C ILE A 111 -14.69 0.62 -5.48
N ALA A 112 -13.48 0.30 -5.90
CA ALA A 112 -13.05 -1.05 -6.24
C ALA A 112 -12.25 -1.65 -5.08
N VAL A 113 -12.51 -2.93 -4.76
CA VAL A 113 -11.70 -3.71 -3.80
C VAL A 113 -11.03 -4.83 -4.57
N VAL A 114 -9.71 -4.73 -4.73
CA VAL A 114 -8.89 -5.73 -5.41
C VAL A 114 -8.22 -6.60 -4.36
N ARG A 115 -8.54 -7.89 -4.35
CA ARG A 115 -8.05 -8.84 -3.34
C ARG A 115 -6.95 -9.73 -3.91
N PHE A 116 -5.83 -9.78 -3.20
CA PHE A 116 -4.70 -10.66 -3.47
C PHE A 116 -4.57 -11.68 -2.34
N ASN A 117 -4.67 -12.96 -2.68
CA ASN A 117 -4.39 -14.04 -1.73
C ASN A 117 -2.88 -14.25 -1.59
N LYS A 118 -2.44 -14.88 -0.50
CA LYS A 118 -1.03 -15.24 -0.24
C LYS A 118 -0.28 -15.82 -1.45
N SER A 119 -0.93 -16.65 -2.27
CA SER A 119 -0.31 -17.27 -3.45
C SER A 119 -0.08 -16.32 -4.63
N GLN A 120 -0.72 -15.16 -4.64
CA GLN A 120 -0.61 -14.11 -5.66
C GLN A 120 0.40 -13.02 -5.27
N LEU A 121 0.92 -13.08 -4.05
CA LEU A 121 1.92 -12.16 -3.54
C LEU A 121 3.31 -12.68 -3.87
N ASP A 122 4.16 -11.77 -4.32
CA ASP A 122 5.57 -12.04 -4.53
C ASP A 122 6.34 -11.92 -3.21
N ALA A 123 7.56 -12.48 -3.21
CA ALA A 123 8.52 -12.45 -2.10
C ALA A 123 8.10 -13.20 -0.82
N ILE A 124 6.93 -13.84 -0.80
CA ILE A 124 6.56 -14.82 0.23
C ILE A 124 7.03 -16.21 -0.20
N PRO A 125 7.99 -16.85 0.51
CA PRO A 125 8.41 -18.21 0.19
C PRO A 125 7.28 -19.22 0.38
N ARG A 126 7.24 -20.25 -0.48
CA ARG A 126 6.30 -21.37 -0.30
C ARG A 126 6.59 -22.09 1.03
N GLY A 127 5.55 -22.32 1.82
CA GLY A 127 5.69 -22.97 3.13
C GLY A 127 6.17 -22.04 4.24
N ASP A 128 6.22 -20.72 4.01
CA ASP A 128 6.48 -19.76 5.08
C ASP A 128 5.28 -19.71 6.04
N ASN A 129 5.52 -20.17 7.27
CA ASN A 129 4.54 -20.27 8.35
C ASN A 129 4.32 -18.94 9.09
N ARG A 130 5.06 -17.87 8.76
CA ARG A 130 4.86 -16.54 9.34
C ARG A 130 3.57 -15.87 8.87
N TYR A 131 3.03 -16.32 7.74
CA TYR A 131 1.77 -15.83 7.20
C TYR A 131 0.68 -16.88 7.40
N PRO A 132 -0.48 -16.51 7.96
CA PRO A 132 -1.60 -17.43 8.13
C PRO A 132 -2.12 -17.94 6.78
N ALA A 133 -2.85 -19.05 6.80
CA ALA A 133 -3.31 -19.72 5.59
C ALA A 133 -4.32 -18.88 4.78
N ASP A 134 -5.09 -18.05 5.46
CA ASP A 134 -6.08 -17.11 4.94
C ASP A 134 -5.52 -15.68 4.75
N PHE A 135 -4.19 -15.52 4.81
CA PHE A 135 -3.55 -14.23 4.57
C PHE A 135 -3.93 -13.66 3.20
N LEU A 136 -4.46 -12.44 3.23
CA LEU A 136 -4.90 -11.68 2.06
C LEU A 136 -4.50 -10.22 2.19
N VAL A 137 -4.41 -9.54 1.05
CA VAL A 137 -4.19 -8.11 0.93
C VAL A 137 -5.29 -7.53 0.07
N ASP A 138 -6.03 -6.57 0.64
CA ASP A 138 -7.07 -5.82 -0.08
C ASP A 138 -6.55 -4.43 -0.45
N LEU A 139 -6.67 -4.08 -1.73
CA LEU A 139 -6.48 -2.73 -2.23
C LEU A 139 -7.85 -2.07 -2.41
N CYS A 140 -8.14 -1.08 -1.59
CA CYS A 140 -9.36 -0.29 -1.68
C CYS A 140 -9.08 0.97 -2.52
N LEU A 141 -9.50 0.96 -3.78
CA LEU A 141 -9.27 2.04 -4.74
C LEU A 141 -10.54 2.87 -4.90
N ALA A 142 -10.41 4.19 -4.78
CA ALA A 142 -11.49 5.13 -5.06
C ALA A 142 -11.21 5.90 -6.35
N PRO A 143 -12.23 6.18 -7.19
CA PRO A 143 -12.04 6.99 -8.37
C PRO A 143 -11.67 8.43 -8.00
N VAL A 144 -10.83 9.05 -8.81
CA VAL A 144 -10.50 10.47 -8.65
C VAL A 144 -11.71 11.29 -9.12
N PRO A 145 -12.29 12.17 -8.28
CA PRO A 145 -13.40 13.02 -8.70
C PRO A 145 -12.96 13.90 -9.88
N VAL A 146 -13.59 13.73 -11.04
CA VAL A 146 -13.37 14.62 -12.18
C VAL A 146 -14.07 15.93 -11.86
N VAL A 147 -13.33 16.93 -11.37
CA VAL A 147 -13.83 18.30 -11.31
C VAL A 147 -14.01 18.78 -12.75
N ARG A 148 -15.24 18.71 -13.26
CA ARG A 148 -15.58 19.30 -14.55
C ARG A 148 -15.44 20.82 -14.41
N VAL A 149 -14.30 21.35 -14.83
CA VAL A 149 -14.21 22.78 -15.12
C VAL A 149 -15.08 22.99 -16.35
N PRO A 150 -16.14 23.81 -16.29
CA PRO A 150 -16.95 24.10 -17.47
C PRO A 150 -16.02 24.66 -18.54
N SER A 151 -16.01 24.05 -19.72
CA SER A 151 -15.22 24.56 -20.84
C SER A 151 -15.77 25.95 -21.22
N SER A 152 -14.96 26.81 -21.83
CA SER A 152 -15.44 28.14 -22.23
C SER A 152 -16.64 28.06 -23.19
N SER A 153 -16.78 26.95 -23.92
CA SER A 153 -17.95 26.65 -24.75
C SER A 153 -19.24 26.51 -23.94
N ASP A 154 -19.17 25.96 -22.73
CA ASP A 154 -20.31 25.79 -21.83
C ASP A 154 -20.69 27.14 -21.20
N ALA A 155 -19.69 27.98 -20.93
CA ALA A 155 -19.90 29.34 -20.44
C ALA A 155 -20.51 30.27 -21.50
N GLU A 156 -20.07 30.19 -22.76
CA GLU A 156 -20.67 30.94 -23.87
C GLU A 156 -22.09 30.48 -24.19
N SER A 157 -22.35 29.17 -24.16
CA SER A 157 -23.70 28.63 -24.41
C SER A 157 -24.72 29.10 -23.37
N ALA A 158 -24.31 29.27 -22.10
CA ALA A 158 -25.16 29.80 -21.04
C ALA A 158 -25.43 31.32 -21.16
N LEU A 159 -24.50 32.07 -21.75
CA LEU A 159 -24.65 33.51 -22.01
C LEU A 159 -25.59 33.78 -23.20
N VAL A 160 -25.48 33.00 -24.29
CA VAL A 160 -26.34 33.12 -25.47
C VAL A 160 -27.81 32.84 -25.11
N GLN A 161 -28.08 31.80 -24.30
CA GLN A 161 -29.44 31.47 -23.87
C GLN A 161 -30.09 32.53 -22.97
N ARG A 162 -29.31 33.39 -22.31
CA ARG A 162 -29.83 34.52 -21.52
C ARG A 162 -30.10 35.77 -22.37
N GLY A 163 -29.54 35.87 -23.57
CA GLY A 163 -29.74 37.00 -24.48
C GLY A 163 -31.01 36.90 -25.32
N GLU A 164 -31.59 35.70 -25.49
CA GLU A 164 -32.76 35.47 -26.36
C GLU A 164 -34.13 35.57 -25.63
N MET A 165 -34.13 35.90 -24.32
CA MET A 165 -35.34 36.16 -23.53
C MET A 165 -35.60 37.65 -23.24
N GLY A 166 -34.86 38.56 -23.90
CA GLY A 166 -34.99 40.02 -23.76
C GLY A 166 -35.68 40.69 -24.93
#